data_AF-A0A9N7NAS3-F1
#
_entry.id   AF-A0A9N7NAS3-F1
#
_cell.length_a   1.000
_cell.length_b   1.000
_cell.length_c   1.000
_cell.angle_alpha   90.00
_cell.angle_beta   90.00
_cell.angle_gamma   90.00
#
_symmetry.space_group_name_H-M   'P 1'
#
loop_
_entity.id
_entity.type
_entity.pdbx_description
1 polymer ?
#
loop_
_entity_poly.entity_id
_entity_poly.type
_entity_poly.pdbx_seq_one_letter_code
_entity_poly.pdbx_strand_id
1 'polypeptide(L)'
;EDSSSGPERAISVAEVEPIIKDFASRWKAAIELMHNDVITSFSNFLCGMEILRAALTQLLLYYTRLSDCMKRIAGGSGLNKDLVSISSIMYEIRKYSRTF
;
A
#
# COMPACT_ATOMS: atom_id res chain seq x y z
N GLU A 1 -32.99 15.15 -20.67
CA GLU A 1 -31.86 16.03 -20.30
C GLU A 1 -30.59 15.20 -20.39
N ASP A 2 -29.75 15.51 -21.38
CA ASP A 2 -28.50 14.82 -21.69
C ASP A 2 -27.45 15.20 -20.63
N SER A 3 -27.05 14.24 -19.79
CA SER A 3 -25.90 14.43 -18.90
C SER A 3 -24.65 13.93 -19.60
N SER A 4 -23.95 14.86 -20.24
CA SER A 4 -22.63 14.67 -20.81
C SER A 4 -21.65 14.24 -19.71
N SER A 5 -21.45 12.94 -19.55
CA SER A 5 -20.25 12.39 -18.94
C SER A 5 -19.12 12.60 -19.96
N GLY A 6 -18.47 13.77 -19.88
CA GLY A 6 -17.23 14.03 -20.59
C GLY A 6 -16.24 12.87 -20.31
N PRO A 7 -15.36 12.52 -21.26
CA PRO A 7 -14.50 11.36 -21.11
C PRO A 7 -13.66 11.55 -19.85
N GLU A 8 -13.86 10.68 -18.84
CA GLU A 8 -12.97 10.61 -17.69
C GLU A 8 -11.55 10.47 -18.25
N ARG A 9 -10.69 11.45 -17.93
CA ARG A 9 -9.31 11.49 -18.41
C ARG A 9 -8.65 10.15 -18.06
N ALA A 10 -8.25 9.41 -19.08
CA ALA A 10 -7.53 8.15 -18.89
C ALA A 10 -6.22 8.40 -18.13
N ILE A 11 -6.01 7.64 -17.05
CA ILE A 11 -4.77 7.67 -16.27
C ILE A 11 -3.65 7.08 -17.12
N SER A 12 -2.55 7.82 -17.27
CA SER A 12 -1.39 7.38 -18.05
C SER A 12 -0.36 6.63 -17.21
N VAL A 13 0.45 5.79 -17.86
CA VAL A 13 1.58 5.08 -17.23
C VAL A 13 2.56 6.05 -16.57
N ALA A 14 2.83 7.20 -17.20
CA ALA A 14 3.77 8.19 -16.70
C ALA A 14 3.34 8.83 -15.36
N GLU A 15 2.04 8.91 -15.10
CA GLU A 15 1.52 9.43 -13.82
C GLU A 15 1.68 8.43 -12.67
N VAL A 16 1.58 7.14 -12.97
CA VAL A 16 1.51 6.09 -11.94
C VAL A 16 2.86 5.43 -11.69
N GLU A 17 3.75 5.38 -12.69
CA GLU A 17 5.12 4.89 -12.55
C GLU A 17 5.87 5.44 -11.32
N PRO A 18 5.92 6.77 -11.06
CA PRO A 18 6.62 7.28 -9.89
C PRO A 18 6.02 6.80 -8.56
N ILE A 19 4.69 6.64 -8.49
CA ILE A 19 3.98 6.18 -7.30
C ILE A 19 4.37 4.73 -6.97
N ILE A 20 4.40 3.87 -7.99
CA ILE A 20 4.74 2.45 -7.83
C ILE A 20 6.21 2.28 -7.41
N LYS A 21 7.12 3.00 -8.08
CA LYS A 21 8.55 2.95 -7.75
C LYS A 21 8.83 3.48 -6.34
N ASP A 22 8.17 4.57 -5.97
CA ASP A 22 8.27 5.14 -4.63
C ASP A 22 7.79 4.14 -3.57
N PHE A 23 6.60 3.55 -3.75
CA PHE A 23 6.09 2.51 -2.86
C PHE A 23 7.08 1.35 -2.75
N ALA A 24 7.55 0.82 -3.88
CA ALA A 24 8.48 -0.32 -3.92
C ALA A 24 9.78 -0.06 -3.16
N SER A 25 10.26 1.18 -3.16
CA SER A 25 11.49 1.58 -2.47
C SER A 25 11.34 1.78 -0.96
N ARG A 26 10.14 2.15 -0.46
CA ARG A 26 9.96 2.60 0.94
C ARG A 26 9.08 1.72 1.81
N TRP A 27 8.24 0.85 1.23
CA TRP A 27 7.19 0.14 1.98
C TRP A 27 7.71 -0.67 3.18
N LYS A 28 8.85 -1.36 3.05
CA LYS A 28 9.43 -2.17 4.15
C LYS A 28 9.85 -1.30 5.32
N ALA A 29 10.60 -0.24 5.04
CA ALA A 29 11.07 0.69 6.04
C ALA A 29 9.91 1.42 6.72
N ALA A 30 8.85 1.75 5.98
CA ALA A 30 7.65 2.36 6.53
C ALA A 30 6.93 1.43 7.53
N ILE A 31 6.80 0.14 7.22
CA ILE A 31 6.20 -0.85 8.15
C ILE A 31 7.03 -0.96 9.43
N GLU A 32 8.36 -1.03 9.31
CA GLU A 32 9.26 -1.09 10.46
C GLU A 32 9.17 0.18 11.32
N LEU A 33 9.14 1.35 10.69
CA LEU A 33 8.99 2.63 11.38
C LEU A 33 7.66 2.70 12.13
N MET A 34 6.55 2.31 11.50
CA MET A 34 5.24 2.28 12.17
C MET A 34 5.23 1.37 13.41
N HIS A 35 5.90 0.21 13.34
CA HIS A 35 6.06 -0.67 14.49
C HIS A 35 6.90 0.01 15.59
N ASN A 36 8.04 0.60 15.23
CA ASN A 36 8.92 1.28 16.17
C ASN A 36 8.23 2.47 16.86
N ASP A 37 7.44 3.24 16.14
CA ASP A 37 6.64 4.33 16.70
C ASP A 37 5.60 3.81 17.68
N VAL A 38 4.96 2.68 17.37
CA VAL A 38 3.97 2.06 18.26
C VAL A 38 4.60 1.57 19.56
N ILE A 39 5.71 0.83 19.49
CA ILE A 39 6.37 0.29 20.69
C ILE A 39 6.98 1.38 21.57
N THR A 40 7.36 2.54 21.00
CA THR A 40 7.98 3.64 21.74
C THR A 40 6.96 4.66 22.26
N SER A 41 5.85 4.84 21.57
CA SER A 41 4.88 5.90 21.87
C SER A 41 3.68 5.44 22.70
N PHE A 42 3.36 4.14 22.70
CA PHE A 42 2.21 3.60 23.42
C PHE A 42 2.64 2.83 24.68
N SER A 43 2.32 3.36 25.86
CA SER A 43 2.51 2.67 27.13
C SER A 43 1.57 1.47 27.31
N ASN A 44 0.39 1.50 26.70
CA ASN A 44 -0.50 0.35 26.59
C ASN A 44 -0.25 -0.38 25.26
N PHE A 45 0.56 -1.43 25.31
CA PHE A 45 0.92 -2.24 24.14
C PHE A 45 -0.28 -2.92 23.47
N LEU A 46 -1.31 -3.33 24.22
CA LEU A 46 -2.50 -3.93 23.61
C LEU A 46 -3.18 -2.94 22.66
N CYS A 47 -3.43 -1.73 23.14
CA CYS A 47 -4.04 -0.66 22.34
C CYS A 47 -3.13 -0.24 21.17
N GLY A 48 -1.83 -0.03 21.41
CA GLY A 48 -0.87 0.31 20.36
C GLY A 48 -0.82 -0.75 19.25
N MET A 49 -0.83 -2.03 19.61
CA MET A 49 -0.79 -3.12 18.64
C MET A 49 -2.11 -3.29 17.88
N GLU A 50 -3.27 -2.99 18.47
CA GLU A 50 -4.54 -2.91 17.73
C GLU A 50 -4.50 -1.80 16.68
N ILE A 51 -3.96 -0.62 17.01
CA ILE A 51 -3.77 0.49 16.08
C ILE A 51 -2.82 0.07 14.95
N LEU A 52 -1.69 -0.56 15.28
CA LEU A 52 -0.75 -1.06 14.28
C LEU A 52 -1.42 -2.05 13.32
N ARG A 53 -2.17 -3.03 13.85
CA ARG A 53 -2.88 -4.04 13.05
C ARG A 53 -3.91 -3.40 12.13
N ALA A 54 -4.67 -2.43 12.63
CA ALA A 54 -5.64 -1.69 11.83
C ALA A 54 -4.95 -0.92 10.69
N ALA A 55 -3.86 -0.21 10.98
CA ALA A 55 -3.11 0.57 10.00
C ALA A 55 -2.46 -0.33 8.92
N LEU A 56 -1.83 -1.43 9.32
CA LEU A 56 -1.24 -2.41 8.39
C LEU A 56 -2.30 -3.11 7.54
N THR A 57 -3.49 -3.37 8.10
CA THR A 57 -4.62 -3.89 7.32
C THR A 57 -5.06 -2.90 6.25
N GLN A 58 -5.17 -1.61 6.59
CA GLN A 58 -5.50 -0.58 5.60
C GLN A 58 -4.41 -0.45 4.53
N LEU A 59 -3.12 -0.49 4.90
CA LEU A 59 -2.00 -0.51 3.95
C LEU A 59 -2.16 -1.63 2.92
N LEU A 60 -2.44 -2.86 3.37
CA LEU A 60 -2.64 -4.00 2.50
C LEU A 60 -3.84 -3.84 1.57
N LEU A 61 -4.97 -3.33 2.09
CA LEU A 61 -6.18 -3.07 1.31
C LEU A 61 -5.94 -2.02 0.23
N TYR A 62 -5.30 -0.90 0.58
CA TYR A 62 -4.97 0.15 -0.39
C TYR A 62 -3.99 -0.33 -1.44
N TYR A 63 -2.97 -1.09 -1.06
CA TYR A 63 -2.02 -1.64 -2.02
C TYR A 63 -2.67 -2.65 -2.97
N THR A 64 -3.57 -3.50 -2.47
CA THR A 64 -4.32 -4.45 -3.31
C THR A 64 -5.17 -3.70 -4.35
N ARG A 65 -5.89 -2.65 -3.91
CA ARG A 65 -6.65 -1.77 -4.82
C ARG A 65 -5.76 -1.08 -5.86
N LEU A 66 -4.60 -0.57 -5.44
CA LEU A 66 -3.61 0.02 -6.35
C LEU A 66 -3.17 -1.00 -7.41
N SER A 67 -2.80 -2.21 -6.99
CA SER A 67 -2.40 -3.29 -7.91
C SER A 67 -3.52 -3.67 -8.89
N ASP A 68 -4.79 -3.63 -8.48
CA ASP A 68 -5.93 -3.88 -9.36
C ASP A 68 -6.22 -2.71 -10.31
N CYS A 69 -5.98 -1.46 -9.88
CA CYS A 69 -6.00 -0.30 -10.77
C CYS A 69 -4.93 -0.43 -11.86
N MET A 70 -3.72 -0.89 -11.53
CA MET A 70 -2.63 -1.07 -12.51
C MET A 70 -2.99 -1.99 -13.67
N LYS A 71 -3.77 -3.05 -13.41
CA LYS A 71 -4.23 -3.99 -14.44
C LYS A 71 -5.15 -3.34 -15.48
N ARG A 72 -5.76 -2.19 -15.15
CA ARG A 72 -6.70 -1.47 -16.02
C ARG A 72 -6.04 -0.36 -16.83
N ILE A 73 -4.78 -0.04 -16.58
CA ILE A 73 -4.05 1.01 -17.29
C ILE A 73 -3.51 0.44 -18.61
N ALA A 74 -3.89 1.06 -19.74
CA ALA A 74 -3.37 0.71 -21.06
C ALA A 74 -1.84 0.89 -21.10
N GLY A 75 -1.11 -0.17 -21.50
CA GLY A 75 0.36 -0.17 -21.49
C GLY A 75 1.00 -0.33 -20.10
N GLY A 76 0.21 -0.51 -19.04
CA GLY A 76 0.71 -0.65 -17.67
C GLY A 76 1.47 -1.95 -17.37
N SER A 77 1.44 -2.93 -18.27
CA SER A 77 2.14 -4.22 -18.09
C SER A 77 3.65 -4.08 -17.87
N GLY A 78 4.27 -3.03 -18.42
CA GLY A 78 5.69 -2.72 -18.19
C GLY A 78 6.05 -2.36 -16.75
N LEU A 79 5.06 -1.93 -15.95
CA LEU A 79 5.22 -1.58 -14.54
C LEU A 79 5.06 -2.79 -13.59
N ASN A 80 4.64 -3.96 -14.10
CA ASN A 80 4.41 -5.14 -13.27
C ASN A 80 5.68 -5.61 -12.53
N LYS A 81 6.86 -5.35 -13.08
CA LYS A 81 8.16 -5.67 -12.47
C LYS A 81 8.45 -4.84 -11.21
N ASP A 82 7.86 -3.65 -11.12
CA ASP A 82 8.06 -2.70 -10.03
C ASP A 82 6.99 -2.90 -8.93
N LEU A 83 5.97 -3.74 -9.19
CA LEU A 83 4.98 -4.12 -8.19
C LEU A 83 5.60 -5.06 -7.16
N VAL A 84 5.43 -4.70 -5.90
CA VAL A 84 5.69 -5.57 -4.76
C VAL A 84 4.63 -6.69 -4.71
N SER A 85 5.06 -7.91 -4.45
CA SER A 85 4.13 -9.03 -4.23
C SER A 85 3.30 -8.82 -2.95
N ILE A 86 1.99 -9.04 -3.05
CA ILE A 86 1.06 -9.04 -1.91
C ILE A 86 1.55 -9.99 -0.81
N SER A 87 2.08 -11.16 -1.18
CA SER A 87 2.62 -12.13 -0.22
C SER A 87 3.82 -11.60 0.57
N SER A 88 4.65 -10.74 -0.04
CA SER A 88 5.79 -10.09 0.63
C SER A 88 5.31 -9.04 1.64
N ILE A 89 4.31 -8.25 1.29
CA ILE A 89 3.68 -7.28 2.21
C ILE A 89 3.04 -8.02 3.38
N MET A 90 2.27 -9.08 3.11
CA MET A 90 1.66 -9.91 4.15
C MET A 90 2.71 -10.56 5.06
N TYR A 91 3.87 -10.94 4.53
CA TYR A 91 4.97 -11.49 5.34
C TYR A 91 5.48 -10.46 6.35
N GLU A 92 5.81 -9.24 5.92
CA GLU A 92 6.25 -8.18 6.84
C GLU A 92 5.15 -7.79 7.82
N ILE A 93 3.89 -7.69 7.38
CA ILE A 93 2.76 -7.43 8.29
C ILE A 93 2.70 -8.49 9.38
N ARG A 94 2.81 -9.78 9.05
CA ARG A 94 2.81 -10.87 10.06
C ARG A 94 4.02 -10.80 10.99
N LYS A 95 5.19 -10.41 10.47
CA LYS A 95 6.42 -10.26 11.25
C LYS A 95 6.22 -9.23 12.37
N TYR A 96 5.72 -8.04 12.05
CA TYR A 96 5.57 -6.93 13.01
C TYR A 96 4.27 -6.94 13.82
N SER A 97 3.21 -7.62 13.36
CA SER A 97 1.93 -7.71 14.10
C SER A 97 1.89 -8.83 15.17
N ARG A 98 2.89 -9.72 15.17
CA ARG A 98 3.07 -10.83 16.12
C ARG A 98 4.09 -10.56 17.21
N THR A 99 4.81 -9.44 17.12
CA THR A 99 5.76 -9.05 18.16
C THR A 99 4.94 -8.51 19.34
N PHE A 100 5.04 -9.18 20.49
CA PHE A 100 4.19 -9.09 21.70
C PHE A 100 2.83 -9.81 21.63
#